data_AF-A0A1B9AKV2-F1
#
_entry.id   AF-A0A1B9AKV2-F1
#
_cell.length_a   1.000
_cell.length_b   1.000
_cell.length_c   1.000
_cell.angle_alpha   90.00
_cell.angle_beta   90.00
_cell.angle_gamma   90.00
#
_symmetry.space_group_name_H-M   'P 1'
#
loop_
_entity.id
_entity.type
_entity.pdbx_description
1 polymer ?
#
loop_
_entity_poly.entity_id
_entity_poly.type
_entity_poly.pdbx_seq_one_letter_code
_entity_poly.pdbx_strand_id
1 'polypeptide(L)'
;MREIKFRAWDNRNKFMHDWDSLKSTWKFSAIETHEFLTFLQYTGLKDKNGREIYEGDVVEERWHNPLAGGQNVDRYEVTLAPSTLYIMKHSSGEQRWDRTLFMRGNHVEVIGNIYDNPELLNHPKDKTRS
;
A
#
# COMPACT_ATOMS: atom_id res chain seq x y z
N MET A 1 6.70 -21.46 -3.79
CA MET A 1 7.61 -20.65 -2.94
C MET A 1 7.26 -19.19 -3.17
N ARG A 2 7.07 -18.38 -2.12
CA ARG A 2 6.77 -16.94 -2.26
C ARG A 2 8.03 -16.19 -2.65
N GLU A 3 7.92 -15.27 -3.60
CA GLU A 3 9.03 -14.41 -4.00
C GLU A 3 9.32 -13.35 -2.94
N ILE A 4 10.60 -13.12 -2.66
CA ILE A 4 11.05 -12.11 -1.68
C ILE A 4 11.66 -10.94 -2.44
N LYS A 5 10.99 -9.79 -2.39
CA LYS A 5 11.45 -8.51 -2.94
C LYS A 5 11.20 -7.40 -1.93
N PHE A 6 11.98 -6.35 -2.07
CA PHE A 6 11.82 -5.12 -1.32
C PHE A 6 11.91 -3.92 -2.25
N ARG A 7 11.25 -2.84 -1.85
CA ARG A 7 11.59 -1.48 -2.26
C ARG A 7 12.04 -0.71 -1.02
N ALA A 8 12.74 0.40 -1.19
CA ALA A 8 13.17 1.21 -0.06
C ALA A 8 12.90 2.68 -0.30
N TRP A 9 12.27 3.31 0.68
CA TRP A 9 12.13 4.75 0.72
C TRP A 9 13.40 5.39 1.30
N ASP A 10 14.02 6.30 0.56
CA ASP A 10 15.12 7.12 1.03
C ASP A 10 14.59 8.40 1.69
N ASN A 11 14.67 8.46 3.02
CA ASN A 11 14.21 9.63 3.78
C ASN A 11 15.04 10.90 3.58
N ARG A 12 16.28 10.80 3.08
CA ARG A 12 17.16 11.94 2.78
C ARG A 12 16.83 12.54 1.44
N ASN A 13 16.78 11.69 0.41
CA ASN A 13 16.58 12.12 -0.97
C ASN A 13 15.11 12.20 -1.39
N LYS A 14 14.19 11.68 -0.55
CA LYS A 14 12.74 11.61 -0.81
C LYS A 14 12.45 10.89 -2.13
N PHE A 15 13.04 9.70 -2.27
CA PHE A 15 12.95 8.90 -3.49
C PHE A 15 12.74 7.42 -3.14
N MET A 16 11.95 6.73 -3.96
CA MET A 16 11.66 5.29 -3.82
C MET A 16 12.59 4.46 -4.72
N HIS A 17 13.44 3.64 -4.11
CA HIS A 17 14.27 2.66 -4.81
C HIS A 17 13.50 1.36 -5.05
N ASP A 18 13.45 0.91 -6.29
CA ASP A 18 12.93 -0.41 -6.65
C ASP A 18 13.92 -1.54 -6.36
N TRP A 19 13.46 -2.78 -6.53
CA TRP A 19 14.23 -3.97 -6.21
C TRP A 19 15.51 -4.11 -7.05
N ASP A 20 15.47 -3.74 -8.32
CA ASP A 20 16.62 -3.84 -9.21
C ASP A 20 17.69 -2.79 -8.90
N SER A 21 17.26 -1.58 -8.55
CA SER A 21 18.10 -0.49 -8.06
C SER A 21 18.80 -0.86 -6.75
N LEU A 22 18.09 -1.50 -5.83
CA LEU A 22 18.68 -1.98 -4.57
C LEU A 22 19.75 -3.05 -4.81
N LYS A 23 19.47 -4.05 -5.66
CA LYS A 23 20.44 -5.11 -5.99
C LYS A 23 21.70 -4.58 -6.68
N SER A 24 21.55 -3.60 -7.57
CA SER A 24 22.65 -3.08 -8.38
C SER A 24 23.52 -2.07 -7.62
N THR A 25 22.91 -1.25 -6.77
CA THR A 25 23.60 -0.13 -6.12
C THR A 25 24.23 -0.52 -4.78
N TRP A 26 23.73 -1.58 -4.12
CA TRP A 26 24.07 -1.86 -2.73
C TRP A 26 24.70 -3.23 -2.55
N LYS A 27 26.00 -3.24 -2.21
CA LYS A 27 26.57 -4.40 -1.51
C LYS A 27 25.84 -4.49 -0.17
N PHE A 28 25.27 -5.64 0.16
CA PHE A 28 24.50 -5.90 1.39
C PHE A 28 25.18 -5.39 2.67
N SER A 29 26.51 -5.27 2.70
CA SER A 29 27.29 -4.64 3.79
C SER A 29 26.93 -3.18 4.09
N ALA A 30 26.29 -2.47 3.16
CA ALA A 30 25.81 -1.11 3.39
C ALA A 30 24.54 -1.10 4.26
N ILE A 31 23.69 -2.14 4.21
CA ILE A 31 22.35 -2.14 4.81
C ILE A 31 22.38 -1.96 6.34
N GLU A 32 23.45 -2.37 7.03
CA GLU A 32 23.62 -2.22 8.49
C GLU A 32 23.62 -0.77 9.00
N THR A 33 23.85 0.23 8.14
CA THR A 33 24.06 1.63 8.56
C THR A 33 22.96 2.60 8.10
N HIS A 34 21.90 2.11 7.47
CA HIS A 34 20.96 2.96 6.75
C HIS A 34 19.70 3.27 7.53
N GLU A 35 19.86 3.99 8.64
CA GLU A 35 18.74 4.55 9.43
C GLU A 35 17.80 5.44 8.61
N PHE A 36 18.26 5.93 7.45
CA PHE A 36 17.45 6.75 6.56
C PHE A 36 16.66 5.96 5.52
N LEU A 37 16.87 4.65 5.41
CA LEU A 37 16.08 3.81 4.51
C LEU A 37 14.93 3.15 5.27
N THR A 38 13.74 3.20 4.66
CA THR A 38 12.61 2.40 5.12
C THR A 38 12.32 1.33 4.08
N PHE A 39 12.61 0.08 4.42
CA PHE A 39 12.33 -1.07 3.56
C PHE A 39 10.85 -1.44 3.61
N LEU A 40 10.28 -1.74 2.44
CA LEU A 40 8.88 -2.08 2.24
C LEU A 40 8.81 -3.39 1.47
N GLN A 41 8.23 -4.42 2.09
CA GLN A 41 8.24 -5.77 1.52
C GLN A 41 7.17 -5.94 0.43
N TYR A 42 7.51 -6.70 -0.61
CA TYR A 42 6.52 -7.20 -1.56
C TYR A 42 5.57 -8.19 -0.89
N THR A 43 4.26 -7.98 -1.01
CA THR A 43 3.24 -8.81 -0.36
C THR A 43 3.12 -10.23 -0.93
N GLY A 44 3.62 -10.46 -2.15
CA GLY A 44 3.35 -11.69 -2.90
C GLY A 44 2.06 -11.64 -3.73
N LEU A 45 1.32 -10.52 -3.67
CA LEU A 45 0.04 -10.34 -4.36
C LEU A 45 0.14 -9.27 -5.45
N LYS A 46 -0.79 -9.33 -6.40
CA LYS A 46 -0.91 -8.35 -7.47
C LYS A 46 -2.30 -7.72 -7.43
N ASP A 47 -2.37 -6.47 -7.84
CA ASP A 47 -3.62 -5.74 -7.99
C ASP A 47 -4.40 -6.22 -9.24
N LYS A 48 -5.57 -5.63 -9.49
CA LYS A 48 -6.42 -5.99 -10.63
C LYS A 48 -5.74 -5.77 -12.00
N ASN A 49 -4.74 -4.90 -12.06
CA ASN A 49 -3.97 -4.57 -13.27
C ASN A 49 -2.68 -5.40 -13.38
N GLY A 50 -2.44 -6.34 -12.46
CA GLY A 50 -1.24 -7.18 -12.43
C GLY A 50 -0.02 -6.48 -11.85
N ARG A 51 -0.17 -5.29 -11.26
CA ARG A 51 0.91 -4.58 -10.57
C ARG A 51 1.17 -5.22 -9.22
N GLU A 52 2.43 -5.41 -8.87
CA GLU A 52 2.84 -5.94 -7.58
C GLU A 52 2.45 -4.98 -6.44
N ILE A 53 1.92 -5.52 -5.34
CA ILE A 53 1.53 -4.76 -4.17
C ILE A 53 2.61 -4.89 -3.09
N TYR A 54 3.09 -3.77 -2.58
CA TYR A 54 4.09 -3.65 -1.53
C TYR A 54 3.49 -3.03 -0.26
N GLU A 55 4.18 -3.21 0.87
CA GLU A 55 3.89 -2.45 2.09
C GLU A 55 3.95 -0.93 1.83
N GLY A 56 3.05 -0.19 2.47
CA GLY A 56 2.90 1.26 2.30
C GLY A 56 2.23 1.68 0.98
N ASP A 57 1.84 0.74 0.10
CA ASP A 57 1.02 1.10 -1.07
C ASP A 57 -0.36 1.61 -0.64
N VAL A 58 -0.85 2.59 -1.38
CA VAL A 58 -2.22 3.06 -1.30
C VAL A 58 -3.00 2.38 -2.41
N VAL A 59 -4.03 1.62 -2.02
CA VAL A 59 -4.90 0.90 -2.94
C VAL A 59 -6.31 1.47 -2.93
N GLU A 60 -6.94 1.50 -4.09
CA GLU A 60 -8.29 2.01 -4.28
C GLU A 60 -9.24 0.88 -4.68
N GLU A 61 -10.38 0.80 -3.99
CA GLU A 61 -11.46 -0.13 -4.28
C GLU A 61 -12.69 0.63 -4.76
N ARG A 62 -13.18 0.30 -5.96
CA ARG A 62 -14.39 0.89 -6.52
C ARG A 62 -15.51 -0.13 -6.48
N TRP A 63 -16.62 0.21 -5.84
CA TRP A 63 -17.77 -0.68 -5.71
C TRP A 63 -19.09 0.06 -5.89
N HIS A 64 -20.10 -0.67 -6.34
CA HIS A 64 -21.44 -0.12 -6.54
C HIS A 64 -22.31 -0.43 -5.33
N ASN A 65 -22.95 0.58 -4.75
CA ASN A 65 -23.96 0.38 -3.72
C ASN A 65 -25.36 0.56 -4.34
N PRO A 66 -26.11 -0.53 -4.56
CA PRO A 66 -27.44 -0.46 -5.17
C PRO A 66 -28.42 0.41 -4.37
N LEU A 67 -28.23 0.53 -3.06
CA LEU A 67 -29.10 1.30 -2.17
C LEU A 67 -28.79 2.80 -2.15
N ALA A 68 -27.54 3.18 -2.44
CA ALA A 68 -27.11 4.58 -2.47
C ALA A 68 -27.06 5.17 -3.89
N GLY A 69 -27.31 4.35 -4.93
CA GLY A 69 -27.37 4.79 -6.33
C GLY A 69 -26.05 5.30 -6.92
N GLY A 70 -24.93 5.14 -6.21
CA GLY A 70 -23.64 5.72 -6.55
C GLY A 70 -22.49 4.71 -6.61
N GLN A 71 -21.45 5.08 -7.36
CA GLN A 71 -20.15 4.41 -7.28
C GLN A 71 -19.40 4.93 -6.04
N ASN A 72 -19.05 4.03 -5.15
CA ASN A 72 -18.27 4.34 -3.95
C ASN A 72 -16.80 4.04 -4.23
N VAL A 73 -15.92 4.80 -3.58
CA VAL A 73 -14.48 4.69 -3.72
C VAL A 73 -13.89 4.68 -2.32
N ASP A 74 -13.34 3.54 -1.92
CA ASP A 74 -12.62 3.41 -0.66
C ASP A 74 -11.12 3.32 -0.94
N ARG A 75 -10.33 3.90 -0.05
CA ARG A 75 -8.86 3.89 -0.14
C ARG A 75 -8.26 3.29 1.10
N TYR A 76 -7.15 2.59 0.90
CA TYR A 76 -6.50 1.86 1.97
C TYR A 76 -4.99 1.95 1.90
N GLU A 77 -4.34 1.96 3.05
CA GLU A 77 -2.91 1.69 3.18
C GLU A 77 -2.67 0.18 3.37
N VAL A 78 -1.76 -0.39 2.59
CA VAL A 78 -1.34 -1.78 2.75
C VAL A 78 -0.27 -1.89 3.83
N THR A 79 -0.52 -2.72 4.85
CA THR A 79 0.42 -2.91 5.97
C THR A 79 0.35 -4.32 6.55
N LEU A 80 1.41 -4.75 7.24
CA LEU A 80 1.47 -6.03 7.93
C LEU A 80 0.82 -5.90 9.31
N ALA A 81 -0.26 -6.65 9.56
CA ALA A 81 -0.87 -6.73 10.87
C ALA A 81 -0.02 -7.57 11.84
N PRO A 82 -0.16 -7.39 13.18
CA PRO A 82 0.47 -8.25 14.17
C PRO A 82 0.15 -9.74 14.02
N SER A 83 -0.99 -10.05 13.38
CA SER A 83 -1.41 -11.40 13.02
C SER A 83 -0.64 -12.01 11.84
N THR A 84 0.41 -11.34 11.35
CA THR A 84 1.24 -11.73 10.18
C THR A 84 0.53 -11.70 8.83
N LEU A 85 -0.70 -11.19 8.79
CA LEU A 85 -1.46 -11.00 7.54
C LEU A 85 -1.30 -9.58 7.02
N TYR A 86 -1.20 -9.43 5.70
CA TYR A 86 -1.35 -8.14 5.07
C TYR A 86 -2.80 -7.68 5.14
N ILE A 87 -2.98 -6.48 5.66
CA ILE A 87 -4.27 -5.80 5.75
C ILE A 87 -4.24 -4.52 4.92
N MET A 88 -5.43 -4.08 4.55
CA MET A 88 -5.72 -2.80 3.93
C MET A 88 -6.39 -1.96 5.01
N LYS A 89 -5.64 -1.03 5.62
CA LYS A 89 -6.15 -0.10 6.62
C LYS A 89 -6.94 0.99 5.94
N HIS A 90 -8.21 1.14 6.31
CA HIS A 90 -9.09 2.10 5.66
C HIS A 90 -8.65 3.54 5.95
N SER A 91 -8.74 4.41 4.96
CA SER A 91 -8.32 5.82 5.06
C SER A 91 -9.05 6.61 6.15
N SER A 92 -10.26 6.20 6.54
CA SER A 92 -10.99 6.83 7.65
C SER A 92 -10.40 6.54 9.04
N GLY A 93 -9.49 5.57 9.18
CA GLY A 93 -8.93 5.11 10.45
C GLY A 93 -9.86 4.22 11.29
N GLU A 94 -11.08 3.93 10.83
CA GLU A 94 -12.02 3.04 11.52
C GLU A 94 -11.75 1.57 11.17
N GLN A 95 -11.25 0.81 12.13
CA GLN A 95 -10.84 -0.60 11.94
C GLN A 95 -11.94 -1.53 11.39
N ARG A 96 -13.23 -1.22 11.59
CA ARG A 96 -14.34 -2.02 11.02
C ARG A 96 -14.35 -2.03 9.48
N TRP A 97 -13.73 -1.02 8.86
CA TRP A 97 -13.62 -0.91 7.41
C TRP A 97 -12.33 -1.52 6.89
N ASP A 98 -11.39 -1.91 7.75
CA ASP A 98 -10.19 -2.62 7.34
C ASP A 98 -10.56 -3.94 6.65
N ARG A 99 -9.68 -4.38 5.76
CA ARG A 99 -9.85 -5.59 4.96
C ARG A 99 -8.57 -6.40 4.93
N THR A 100 -8.68 -7.71 4.77
CA THR A 100 -7.51 -8.56 4.50
C THR A 100 -7.14 -8.45 3.02
N LEU A 101 -5.89 -8.14 2.71
CA LEU A 101 -5.42 -7.93 1.33
C LEU A 101 -5.61 -9.19 0.47
N PHE A 102 -5.33 -10.37 1.03
CA PHE A 102 -5.49 -11.65 0.33
C PHE A 102 -6.90 -11.89 -0.23
N MET A 103 -7.93 -11.32 0.42
CA MET A 103 -9.33 -11.49 0.00
C MET A 103 -9.78 -10.47 -1.05
N ARG A 104 -8.99 -9.40 -1.29
CA ARG A 104 -9.40 -8.25 -2.11
C ARG A 104 -8.36 -7.80 -3.14
N GLY A 105 -7.18 -8.40 -3.19
CA GLY A 105 -6.07 -7.96 -4.06
C GLY A 105 -6.47 -7.76 -5.52
N ASN A 106 -7.28 -8.66 -6.08
CA ASN A 106 -7.77 -8.59 -7.46
C ASN A 106 -8.95 -7.61 -7.69
N HIS A 107 -9.45 -6.94 -6.65
CA HIS A 107 -10.51 -5.93 -6.74
C HIS A 107 -10.00 -4.50 -6.55
N VAL A 108 -8.73 -4.36 -6.14
CA VAL A 108 -8.12 -3.07 -5.88
C VAL A 108 -7.12 -2.68 -6.97
N GLU A 109 -6.76 -1.40 -6.99
CA GLU A 109 -5.73 -0.83 -7.86
C GLU A 109 -4.74 -0.04 -7.03
N VAL A 110 -3.45 -0.25 -7.25
CA VAL A 110 -2.40 0.56 -6.60
C VAL A 110 -2.34 1.93 -7.27
N ILE A 111 -2.72 2.96 -6.53
CA ILE A 111 -2.81 4.35 -7.02
C ILE A 111 -1.64 5.24 -6.54
N GLY A 112 -0.81 4.75 -5.63
CA GLY A 112 0.34 5.47 -5.08
C GLY A 112 0.88 4.76 -3.85
N ASN A 113 1.68 5.46 -3.04
CA ASN A 113 2.15 4.97 -1.75
C ASN A 113 2.21 6.11 -0.73
N ILE A 114 2.28 5.78 0.56
CA ILE A 114 2.24 6.77 1.65
C ILE A 114 3.43 7.73 1.70
N TYR A 115 4.51 7.44 0.97
CA TYR A 115 5.72 8.25 0.95
C TYR A 115 5.70 9.27 -0.18
N ASP A 116 5.42 8.82 -1.41
CA ASP A 116 5.33 9.66 -2.60
C ASP A 116 4.01 10.43 -2.67
N ASN A 117 2.93 9.86 -2.12
CA ASN A 117 1.56 10.37 -2.25
C ASN A 117 0.80 10.37 -0.91
N PRO A 118 1.32 11.01 0.15
CA PRO A 118 0.67 11.03 1.47
C PRO A 118 -0.75 11.64 1.43
N GLU A 119 -1.03 12.50 0.46
CA GLU A 119 -2.33 13.12 0.25
C GLU A 119 -3.45 12.14 -0.13
N LEU A 120 -3.13 10.95 -0.65
CA LEU A 120 -4.14 10.00 -1.12
C LEU A 120 -5.03 9.43 -0.01
N LEU A 121 -4.52 9.42 1.23
CA LEU A 121 -5.27 8.98 2.42
C LEU A 121 -6.05 10.13 3.07
N ASN A 122 -5.77 11.38 2.71
CA ASN A 122 -6.45 12.56 3.21
C ASN A 122 -7.67 12.89 2.33
N HIS A 123 -8.75 12.13 2.47
CA HIS A 123 -10.04 12.59 1.94
C HIS A 123 -10.83 13.33 3.02
N PRO A 124 -11.40 14.51 2.70
CA PRO A 124 -12.34 15.17 3.58
C PRO A 124 -13.53 14.24 3.77
N LYS A 125 -13.96 14.05 5.02
CA LYS A 125 -15.22 13.40 5.38
C LYS A 125 -16.30 13.85 4.39
N ASP A 126 -16.75 12.96 3.51
CA ASP A 126 -17.86 13.26 2.62
C ASP A 126 -19.08 13.52 3.51
N LYS A 127 -19.37 14.81 3.64
CA LYS A 127 -20.57 15.38 4.22
C LYS A 127 -21.73 15.11 3.27
N THR A 128 -22.16 13.86 3.11
CA THR A 128 -23.48 13.54 2.56
C THR A 128 -23.94 12.18 3.07
N ARG A 129 -24.28 12.14 4.36
CA ARG A 129 -25.41 11.34 4.83
C ARG A 129 -26.40 12.32 5.43
N SER A 130 -27.22 12.91 4.56
CA SER A 130 -28.54 13.44 4.93
C SER A 130 -29.50 12.27 5.13
#